data_AF-A0A975ISE1-F1
#
_entry.id   AF-A0A975ISE1-F1
#
_cell.length_a   1.000
_cell.length_b   1.000
_cell.length_c   1.000
_cell.angle_alpha   90.00
_cell.angle_beta   90.00
_cell.angle_gamma   90.00
#
_symmetry.space_group_name_H-M   'P 1'
#
loop_
_entity.id
_entity.type
_entity.pdbx_description
1 polymer ?
#
loop_
_entity_poly.entity_id
_entity_poly.type
_entity_poly.pdbx_seq_one_letter_code
_entity_poly.pdbx_strand_id
1 'polypeptide(L)'
;MDNGNERFTELEPHPKSKGVYGGASKVRDYLKTQKVSSFLKAEKSYLKLIQQMAITALNDESCKKDEAVPFKGTKKAIGYTDWVLDPDPIIEKYCASKNIETPTKVEQKVKLHIAAIQSWVEGKWDILSVT
;
A
#
# COMPACT_ATOMS: atom_id res chain seq x y z
N MET A 1 -2.79 -36.72 6.31
CA MET A 1 -1.45 -36.30 6.77
C MET A 1 -0.63 -36.13 5.51
N ASP A 2 -0.29 -34.90 5.16
CA ASP A 2 0.58 -34.61 4.01
C ASP A 2 2.03 -34.91 4.41
N ASN A 3 2.70 -35.78 3.66
CA ASN A 3 4.02 -36.34 3.98
C ASN A 3 5.20 -35.38 3.75
N GLY A 4 5.01 -34.06 3.83
CA GLY A 4 6.11 -33.08 3.85
C GLY A 4 7.06 -33.08 2.63
N ASN A 5 6.70 -33.73 1.52
CA ASN A 5 7.51 -33.75 0.32
C ASN A 5 7.27 -32.49 -0.51
N GLU A 6 7.93 -31.41 -0.12
CA GLU A 6 8.04 -30.22 -0.96
C GLU A 6 8.85 -30.55 -2.21
N ARG A 7 8.32 -30.21 -3.38
CA ARG A 7 8.98 -30.41 -4.67
C ARG A 7 9.12 -29.07 -5.36
N PHE A 8 10.37 -28.64 -5.55
CA PHE A 8 10.70 -27.47 -6.34
C PHE A 8 10.83 -27.90 -7.81
N THR A 9 10.27 -27.11 -8.72
CA THR A 9 10.43 -27.30 -10.17
C THR A 9 10.81 -25.96 -10.76
N GLU A 10 11.79 -25.97 -11.66
CA GLU A 10 12.21 -24.78 -12.39
C GLU A 10 11.06 -24.29 -13.27
N LEU A 11 10.72 -23.01 -13.14
CA LEU A 11 9.59 -22.41 -13.85
C LEU A 11 10.14 -21.67 -15.07
N GLU A 12 9.73 -22.11 -16.26
CA GLU A 12 10.11 -21.45 -17.51
C GLU A 12 9.67 -19.97 -17.49
N PRO A 13 10.59 -19.02 -17.71
CA PRO A 13 10.25 -17.61 -17.70
C PRO A 13 9.16 -17.31 -18.73
N HIS A 14 8.13 -16.57 -18.30
CA HIS A 14 7.06 -16.15 -19.20
C HIS A 14 7.65 -15.36 -20.41
N PRO A 15 7.17 -15.51 -21.65
CA PRO A 15 7.80 -14.93 -22.84
C PRO A 15 7.92 -13.39 -22.84
N LYS A 16 7.08 -12.71 -22.04
CA LYS A 16 7.14 -11.25 -21.82
C LYS A 16 8.03 -10.83 -20.64
N SER A 17 8.51 -11.78 -19.85
CA SER A 17 9.44 -11.57 -18.75
C SER A 17 10.87 -11.56 -19.29
N LYS A 18 11.27 -10.45 -19.90
CA LYS A 18 12.65 -10.23 -20.34
C LYS A 18 13.53 -9.86 -19.13
N GLY A 19 13.81 -10.84 -18.27
CA GLY A 19 14.91 -10.72 -17.32
C GLY A 19 16.23 -10.90 -18.05
N VAL A 20 17.14 -9.91 -17.98
CA VAL A 20 18.52 -10.09 -18.43
C VAL A 20 19.34 -10.45 -17.20
N TYR A 21 19.68 -11.73 -17.06
CA TYR A 21 20.65 -12.19 -16.07
C TYR A 21 22.05 -11.89 -16.58
N GLY A 22 22.82 -11.10 -15.84
CA GLY A 22 24.20 -10.80 -16.19
C GLY A 22 24.90 -9.97 -15.12
N GLY A 23 26.19 -10.23 -14.87
CA GLY A 23 26.98 -9.50 -13.87
C GLY A 23 27.30 -8.04 -14.23
N ALA A 24 26.91 -7.59 -15.43
CA ALA A 24 27.23 -6.27 -15.97
C ALA A 24 26.24 -5.16 -15.57
N SER A 25 25.15 -5.49 -14.88
CA SER A 25 24.16 -4.49 -14.43
C SER A 25 23.84 -4.66 -12.96
N LYS A 26 24.10 -3.62 -12.16
CA LYS A 26 23.73 -3.62 -10.74
C LYS A 26 22.22 -3.37 -10.63
N VAL A 27 21.58 -3.94 -9.61
CA VAL A 27 20.16 -3.64 -9.26
C VAL A 27 19.89 -2.13 -9.23
N ARG A 28 20.87 -1.35 -8.74
CA ARG A 28 20.82 0.11 -8.73
C ARG A 28 20.63 0.72 -10.13
N ASP A 29 21.28 0.19 -11.14
CA ASP A 29 21.22 0.74 -12.50
C ASP A 29 19.90 0.36 -13.18
N TYR A 30 19.39 -0.84 -12.93
CA TYR A 30 18.03 -1.22 -13.29
C TYR A 30 16.98 -0.31 -12.63
N LEU A 31 17.08 -0.06 -11.32
CA LEU A 31 16.13 0.81 -10.62
C LEU A 31 16.15 2.26 -11.16
N LYS A 32 17.32 2.76 -11.60
CA LYS A 32 17.39 4.06 -12.28
C LYS A 32 16.59 4.08 -13.59
N THR A 33 16.64 3.01 -14.40
CA THR A 33 15.87 2.94 -15.66
C THR A 33 14.36 2.85 -15.41
N GLN A 34 13.96 2.26 -14.28
CA GLN A 34 12.57 2.17 -13.84
C GLN A 34 12.01 3.50 -13.28
N LYS A 35 12.80 4.60 -13.28
CA LYS A 35 12.39 5.93 -12.80
C LYS A 35 11.81 5.92 -11.37
N VAL A 36 12.34 5.04 -10.50
CA VAL A 36 11.82 4.87 -9.12
C VAL A 36 12.14 6.04 -8.18
N SER A 37 12.90 7.03 -8.64
CA SER A 37 13.40 8.14 -7.82
C SER A 37 12.28 8.93 -7.14
N SER A 38 11.12 9.10 -7.78
CA SER A 38 9.97 9.79 -7.19
C SER A 38 9.37 9.01 -6.01
N PHE A 39 9.40 7.67 -6.05
CA PHE A 39 8.93 6.83 -4.95
C PHE A 39 9.95 6.79 -3.80
N LEU A 40 11.25 6.69 -4.12
CA LEU A 40 12.32 6.74 -3.11
C LEU A 40 12.33 8.06 -2.34
N LYS A 41 12.04 9.18 -3.01
CA LYS A 41 11.91 10.49 -2.34
C LYS A 41 10.75 10.54 -1.34
N ALA A 42 9.71 9.73 -1.56
CA ALA A 42 8.52 9.69 -0.70
C ALA A 42 8.70 8.81 0.54
N GLU A 43 9.76 7.99 0.60
CA GLU A 43 10.03 7.02 1.67
C GLU A 43 9.91 7.66 3.07
N LYS A 44 10.59 8.79 3.28
CA LYS A 44 10.58 9.49 4.58
C LYS A 44 9.18 9.96 4.98
N SER A 45 8.39 10.41 4.01
CA SER A 45 7.03 10.90 4.25
C SER A 45 6.10 9.75 4.61
N TYR A 46 6.20 8.60 3.92
CA TYR A 46 5.44 7.40 4.27
C TYR A 46 5.86 6.81 5.61
N LEU A 47 7.15 6.78 5.93
CA LEU A 47 7.63 6.31 7.23
C LEU A 47 7.03 7.13 8.36
N LYS A 48 7.05 8.46 8.24
CA LYS A 48 6.46 9.36 9.25
C LYS A 48 4.96 9.12 9.40
N LEU A 49 4.25 8.93 8.28
CA LEU A 49 2.82 8.66 8.28
C LEU A 49 2.47 7.34 9.00
N ILE A 50 3.19 6.26 8.67
CA ILE A 50 3.01 4.95 9.31
C ILE A 50 3.30 5.04 10.81
N GLN A 51 4.35 5.77 11.20
CA GLN A 51 4.64 6.02 12.62
C GLN A 51 3.49 6.76 13.32
N GLN A 52 2.92 7.79 12.68
CA GLN A 52 1.77 8.51 13.24
C GLN A 52 0.56 7.59 13.39
N MET A 53 0.25 6.78 12.38
CA MET A 53 -0.84 5.80 12.45
C MET A 53 -0.64 4.81 13.60
N ALA A 54 0.58 4.28 13.77
CA ALA A 54 0.90 3.36 14.85
C ALA A 54 0.74 4.02 16.23
N ILE A 55 1.22 5.25 16.40
CA ILE A 55 1.06 6.01 17.65
C ILE A 55 -0.42 6.27 17.95
N THR A 56 -1.19 6.70 16.95
CA THR A 56 -2.64 6.93 17.12
C THR A 56 -3.36 5.66 17.52
N ALA A 57 -3.06 4.53 16.86
CA ALA A 57 -3.65 3.23 17.20
C ALA A 57 -3.28 2.75 18.62
N LEU A 58 -2.05 3.00 19.07
CA LEU A 58 -1.60 2.65 20.44
C LEU A 58 -2.26 3.52 21.52
N ASN A 59 -2.58 4.78 21.19
CA ASN A 59 -3.20 5.73 22.10
C ASN A 59 -4.75 5.68 22.07
N ASP A 60 -5.33 4.90 21.17
CA ASP A 60 -6.77 4.68 21.12
C ASP A 60 -7.18 3.72 22.24
N GLU A 61 -7.71 4.27 23.33
CA GLU A 61 -8.18 3.50 24.50
C GLU A 61 -9.37 2.58 24.15
N SER A 62 -10.04 2.77 23.00
CA SER A 62 -11.07 1.84 22.51
C SER A 62 -10.49 0.51 22.00
N CYS A 63 -9.20 0.46 21.66
CA CYS A 63 -8.50 -0.77 21.28
C CYS A 63 -8.06 -1.64 22.49
N LYS A 64 -8.28 -1.18 23.73
CA LYS A 64 -7.81 -1.91 24.94
C LYS A 64 -8.78 -2.96 25.49
N LYS A 65 -9.91 -3.21 24.83
CA LYS A 65 -10.83 -4.31 25.18
C LYS A 65 -11.43 -4.92 23.93
N ASP A 66 -10.94 -6.09 23.53
CA ASP A 66 -11.68 -7.34 23.71
C ASP A 66 -10.99 -8.49 22.98
N GLU A 67 -11.24 -9.69 23.51
CA GLU A 67 -10.65 -10.98 23.18
C GLU A 67 -10.53 -11.24 21.67
N ALA A 68 -9.48 -11.96 21.28
CA ALA A 68 -9.25 -12.43 19.92
C ALA A 68 -10.45 -13.24 19.39
N VAL A 69 -11.39 -12.56 18.73
CA VAL A 69 -12.46 -13.23 18.00
C VAL A 69 -11.84 -13.80 16.72
N PRO A 70 -11.92 -15.13 16.48
CA PRO A 70 -11.35 -15.73 15.29
C PRO A 70 -12.06 -15.18 14.07
N PHE A 71 -11.29 -14.61 13.14
CA PHE A 71 -11.75 -14.06 11.87
C PHE A 71 -12.45 -15.16 11.04
N LYS A 72 -13.76 -15.30 11.21
CA LYS A 72 -14.61 -16.11 10.33
C LYS A 72 -14.87 -15.30 9.07
N GLY A 73 -14.03 -15.53 8.07
CA GLY A 73 -14.16 -14.93 6.75
C GLY A 73 -15.53 -15.21 6.13
N THR A 74 -16.39 -14.20 6.12
CA THR A 74 -17.49 -14.06 5.17
C THR A 74 -17.73 -12.58 4.93
N LYS A 75 -17.85 -12.22 3.65
CA LYS A 75 -17.79 -10.88 3.04
C LYS A 75 -16.38 -10.35 2.87
N LYS A 76 -16.10 -9.94 1.63
CA LYS A 76 -14.86 -9.35 1.12
C LYS A 76 -14.63 -8.00 1.80
N ALA A 77 -14.37 -8.03 3.11
CA ALA A 77 -13.84 -6.89 3.83
C ALA A 77 -12.49 -6.61 3.17
N ILE A 78 -12.43 -5.55 2.38
CA ILE A 78 -11.15 -4.95 1.98
C ILE A 78 -10.38 -4.82 3.29
N GLY A 79 -9.34 -5.63 3.45
CA GLY A 79 -8.60 -5.66 4.70
C GLY A 79 -8.14 -4.24 5.00
N TYR A 80 -8.11 -3.86 6.27
CA TYR A 80 -7.54 -2.57 6.69
C TYR A 80 -6.14 -2.30 6.08
N THR A 81 -5.47 -3.36 5.64
CA THR A 81 -4.16 -3.37 4.97
C THR A 81 -4.20 -2.97 3.49
N ASP A 82 -5.26 -3.27 2.74
CA ASP A 82 -5.23 -3.16 1.28
C ASP A 82 -5.35 -1.70 0.82
N TRP A 83 -6.06 -0.87 1.58
CA TRP A 83 -6.27 0.53 1.23
C TRP A 83 -5.11 1.45 1.66
N VAL A 84 -4.31 1.06 2.67
CA VAL A 84 -3.11 1.80 3.07
C VAL A 84 -1.96 1.55 2.09
N LEU A 85 -1.91 0.35 1.52
CA LEU A 85 -0.80 -0.11 0.67
C LEU A 85 -1.03 0.20 -0.82
N ASP A 86 -2.28 0.28 -1.28
CA ASP A 86 -2.59 0.67 -2.66
C ASP A 86 -3.06 2.15 -2.75
N PRO A 87 -2.22 3.05 -3.29
CA PRO A 87 -2.55 4.47 -3.36
C PRO A 87 -3.66 4.80 -4.37
N ASP A 88 -3.79 4.05 -5.47
CA ASP A 88 -4.66 4.47 -6.58
C ASP A 88 -6.16 4.47 -6.18
N PRO A 89 -6.72 3.42 -5.56
CA PRO A 89 -8.11 3.40 -5.12
C PRO A 89 -8.43 4.49 -4.07
N ILE A 90 -7.48 4.81 -3.21
CA ILE A 90 -7.67 5.86 -2.19
C ILE A 90 -7.65 7.25 -2.81
N ILE A 91 -6.72 7.51 -3.73
CA ILE A 91 -6.66 8.79 -4.43
C ILE A 91 -7.95 9.02 -5.20
N GLU A 92 -8.48 8.02 -5.90
CA GLU A 92 -9.75 8.12 -6.64
C GLU A 92 -10.91 8.49 -5.72
N LYS A 93 -11.07 7.80 -4.59
CA LYS A 93 -12.12 8.10 -3.61
C LYS A 93 -11.96 9.48 -2.97
N TYR A 94 -10.73 9.86 -2.62
CA TYR A 94 -10.45 11.16 -2.03
C TYR A 94 -10.74 12.29 -3.02
N CYS A 95 -10.32 12.12 -4.28
CA CYS A 95 -10.57 13.06 -5.37
C CYS A 95 -12.08 13.20 -5.65
N ALA A 96 -12.82 12.09 -5.70
CA ALA A 96 -14.28 12.09 -5.84
C ALA A 96 -14.95 12.87 -4.70
N SER A 97 -14.55 12.64 -3.44
CA SER A 97 -15.12 13.32 -2.28
C SER A 97 -14.85 14.83 -2.24
N LYS A 98 -13.75 15.28 -2.86
CA LYS A 98 -13.32 16.68 -2.89
C LYS A 98 -13.65 17.38 -4.21
N ASN A 99 -14.24 16.66 -5.17
CA ASN A 99 -14.51 17.12 -6.53
C ASN A 99 -13.26 17.66 -7.25
N ILE A 100 -12.13 16.95 -7.11
CA ILE A 100 -10.82 17.28 -7.69
C ILE A 100 -10.51 16.25 -8.79
N GLU A 101 -9.87 16.66 -9.88
CA GLU A 101 -9.40 15.72 -10.92
C GLU A 101 -8.23 14.85 -10.43
N THR A 102 -8.26 13.57 -10.79
CA THR A 102 -7.21 12.61 -10.43
C THR A 102 -5.91 12.94 -11.18
N PRO A 103 -4.80 13.27 -10.48
CA PRO A 103 -3.59 13.65 -11.17
C PRO A 103 -2.89 12.46 -11.83
N THR A 104 -2.33 12.68 -13.00
CA THR A 104 -1.57 11.67 -13.75
C THR A 104 -0.12 11.56 -13.28
N LYS A 105 0.44 12.61 -12.66
CA LYS A 105 1.83 12.63 -12.22
C LYS A 105 2.01 11.90 -10.89
N VAL A 106 2.99 10.98 -10.85
CA VAL A 106 3.34 10.17 -9.66
C VAL A 106 3.54 11.04 -8.41
N GLU A 107 4.22 12.17 -8.54
CA GLU A 107 4.53 13.06 -7.41
C GLU A 107 3.28 13.69 -6.80
N GLN A 108 2.27 13.97 -7.63
CA GLN A 108 0.99 14.51 -7.17
C GLN A 108 0.13 13.42 -6.54
N LYS A 109 0.14 12.21 -7.14
CA LYS A 109 -0.51 11.03 -6.57
C LYS A 109 -0.01 10.73 -5.15
N VAL A 110 1.32 10.71 -4.95
CA VAL A 110 1.93 10.50 -3.62
C VAL A 110 1.46 11.55 -2.62
N LYS A 111 1.44 12.83 -3.00
CA LYS A 111 0.99 13.91 -2.12
C LYS A 111 -0.48 13.75 -1.73
N LEU A 112 -1.35 13.44 -2.68
CA LEU A 112 -2.77 13.21 -2.42
C LEU A 112 -3.00 11.98 -1.54
N HIS A 113 -2.26 10.90 -1.78
CA HIS A 113 -2.39 9.70 -0.96
C HIS A 113 -2.02 9.98 0.50
N ILE A 114 -0.90 10.67 0.74
CA ILE A 114 -0.51 11.08 2.09
C ILE A 114 -1.57 11.99 2.72
N ALA A 115 -2.09 12.98 1.99
CA ALA A 115 -3.12 13.89 2.48
C ALA A 115 -4.44 13.16 2.80
N ALA A 116 -4.81 12.16 2.00
CA ALA A 116 -5.99 11.33 2.21
C ALA A 116 -5.86 10.52 3.51
N ILE A 117 -4.74 9.82 3.70
CA ILE A 117 -4.49 9.05 4.92
C ILE A 117 -4.42 9.98 6.15
N GLN A 118 -3.77 11.14 6.05
CA GLN A 118 -3.74 12.12 7.14
C GLN A 118 -5.14 12.62 7.51
N SER A 119 -5.96 12.94 6.51
CA SER A 119 -7.35 13.36 6.73
C SER A 119 -8.18 12.27 7.42
N TRP A 120 -7.91 11.00 7.09
CA TRP A 120 -8.53 9.85 7.73
C TRP A 120 -8.07 9.68 9.19
N VAL A 121 -6.76 9.73 9.46
CA VAL A 121 -6.21 9.65 10.83
C VAL A 121 -6.75 10.78 11.73
N GLU A 122 -6.94 11.96 11.17
CA GLU A 122 -7.50 13.12 11.88
C GLU A 122 -9.03 13.07 12.04
N GLY A 123 -9.71 12.04 11.50
CA GLY A 123 -11.17 11.91 11.54
C GLY A 123 -11.93 12.92 10.66
N LYS A 124 -11.24 13.61 9.74
CA LYS A 124 -11.82 14.62 8.83
C LYS A 124 -12.41 14.03 7.55
N TRP A 125 -12.13 12.75 7.28
CA TRP A 125 -12.58 12.06 6.09
C TRP A 125 -12.74 10.57 6.40
N ASP A 126 -13.88 9.98 5.98
CA ASP A 126 -14.14 8.56 6.13
C ASP A 126 -14.21 7.89 4.76
N ILE A 127 -13.37 6.88 4.56
CA ILE A 127 -13.22 6.08 3.34
C ILE A 127 -14.50 5.24 3.06
N LEU A 128 -15.31 5.00 4.09
CA LEU A 128 -16.57 4.24 4.01
C LEU A 128 -17.80 5.10 3.68
N SER A 129 -17.67 6.43 3.72
CA SER A 129 -18.81 7.35 3.55
C SER A 129 -19.21 7.62 2.09
N VAL A 130 -18.40 7.20 1.13
CA VAL A 130 -18.68 7.36 -0.30
C VAL A 130 -19.11 6.01 -0.86
N THR A 131 -20.42 5.76 -0.85
CA THR A 131 -21.08 4.62 -1.53
C THR A 131 -21.74 5.10 -2.81
#